data_AF-A0A0D3KP29-F1
#
_entry.id   AF-A0A0D3KP29-F1
#
_cell.length_a   1.000
_cell.length_b   1.000
_cell.length_c   1.000
_cell.angle_alpha   90.00
_cell.angle_beta   90.00
_cell.angle_gamma   90.00
#
_symmetry.space_group_name_H-M   'P 1'
#
loop_
_entity.id
_entity.type
_entity.pdbx_description
1 polymer ?
#
loop_
_entity_poly.entity_id
_entity_poly.type
_entity_poly.pdbx_seq_one_letter_code
_entity_poly.pdbx_strand_id
1 'polypeptide(L)'
;MRRPSEYSTAEELRAWPIKQLVAELRLARARAPRSRVGLDAQPPLDKEELVEAVLLARGGEAAHACAICVEDFESGDTLRVLRCGHRFHLECVDRWLLDAERQCLCPMCKAPLAS
;
A
#
# COMPACT_ATOMS: atom_id res chain seq x y z
N MET A 1 0.19 5.09 -25.92
CA MET A 1 -0.64 5.13 -24.70
C MET A 1 -0.22 3.95 -23.84
N ARG A 2 0.76 4.15 -22.95
CA ARG A 2 1.22 3.05 -22.08
C ARG A 2 0.18 2.90 -20.97
N ARG A 3 -0.43 1.72 -20.87
CA ARG A 3 -1.24 1.35 -19.70
C ARG A 3 -0.29 1.47 -18.49
N PRO A 4 -0.60 2.30 -17.48
CA PRO A 4 0.20 2.34 -16.28
C PRO A 4 0.24 0.92 -15.72
N SER A 5 1.42 0.46 -15.35
CA SER A 5 1.55 -0.78 -14.61
C SER A 5 0.68 -0.66 -13.36
N GLU A 6 0.01 -1.74 -12.96
CA GLU A 6 -0.90 -1.76 -11.80
C GLU A 6 -0.15 -1.51 -10.47
N TYR A 7 1.17 -1.32 -10.56
CA TYR A 7 2.13 -1.03 -9.52
C TYR A 7 2.64 0.39 -9.68
N SER A 8 1.81 1.39 -9.33
CA SER A 8 2.17 2.80 -9.39
C SER A 8 3.38 3.11 -8.51
N THR A 9 4.57 2.99 -9.09
CA THR A 9 5.88 3.24 -8.47
C THR A 9 6.00 4.68 -7.97
N ALA A 10 7.00 4.96 -7.13
CA ALA A 10 7.34 6.32 -6.73
C ALA A 10 7.51 7.25 -7.96
N GLU A 11 8.06 6.73 -9.06
CA GLU A 11 8.18 7.45 -10.33
C GLU A 11 6.83 7.75 -10.99
N GLU A 12 5.89 6.82 -10.96
CA GLU A 12 4.53 7.08 -11.48
C GLU A 12 3.77 8.08 -10.62
N LEU A 13 3.93 8.04 -9.29
CA LEU A 13 3.33 9.03 -8.39
C LEU A 13 3.92 10.44 -8.64
N ARG A 14 5.22 10.55 -8.94
CA ARG A 14 5.82 11.84 -9.36
C ARG A 14 5.19 12.38 -10.65
N ALA A 15 4.67 11.52 -11.53
CA ALA A 15 3.96 11.93 -12.74
C ALA A 15 2.54 12.44 -12.46
N TRP A 16 1.98 12.21 -11.27
CA TRP A 16 0.62 12.64 -10.95
C TRP A 16 0.55 14.16 -10.67
N PRO A 17 -0.55 14.82 -11.08
CA PRO A 17 -0.89 16.18 -10.64
C PRO A 17 -1.05 16.23 -9.11
N ILE A 18 -0.64 17.35 -8.49
CA ILE A 18 -0.75 17.61 -7.05
C ILE A 18 -2.17 17.32 -6.53
N LYS A 19 -3.21 17.74 -7.28
CA LYS A 19 -4.62 17.50 -6.92
C LYS A 19 -4.97 16.01 -6.76
N GLN A 20 -4.35 15.12 -7.54
CA GLN A 20 -4.56 13.68 -7.44
C GLN A 20 -3.81 13.09 -6.24
N LEU A 21 -2.56 13.51 -6.02
CA LEU A 21 -1.79 13.10 -4.83
C LEU A 21 -2.49 13.47 -3.52
N VAL A 22 -3.02 14.69 -3.44
CA VAL A 22 -3.79 15.16 -2.27
C VAL A 22 -5.08 14.36 -2.06
N ALA A 23 -5.79 14.02 -3.15
CA ALA A 23 -7.00 13.20 -3.06
C ALA A 23 -6.71 11.79 -2.54
N GLU A 24 -5.63 11.17 -3.03
CA GLU A 24 -5.16 9.86 -2.55
C GLU A 24 -4.77 9.89 -1.08
N LEU A 25 -3.99 10.89 -0.65
CA LEU A 25 -3.59 11.06 0.74
C LEU A 25 -4.79 11.15 1.68
N ARG A 26 -5.84 11.87 1.27
CA ARG A 26 -7.09 11.96 2.05
C ARG A 26 -7.78 10.61 2.18
N LEU A 27 -7.87 9.85 1.08
CA LEU A 27 -8.47 8.52 1.09
C LEU A 27 -7.66 7.52 1.93
N ALA A 28 -6.34 7.58 1.83
CA ALA A 28 -5.45 6.72 2.60
C ALA A 28 -5.53 7.03 4.11
N ARG A 29 -5.54 8.32 4.49
CA ARG A 29 -5.78 8.76 5.88
C ARG A 29 -7.13 8.30 6.42
N ALA A 30 -8.18 8.24 5.59
CA ALA A 30 -9.50 7.74 5.99
C ALA A 30 -9.54 6.22 6.21
N ARG A 31 -8.63 5.46 5.58
CA ARG A 31 -8.54 3.99 5.64
C ARG A 31 -7.51 3.48 6.64
N ALA A 32 -6.57 4.32 7.07
CA ALA A 32 -5.54 3.94 8.03
C ALA A 32 -6.13 3.72 9.43
N PRO A 33 -5.70 2.65 10.16
CA PRO A 33 -6.09 2.47 11.55
C PRO A 33 -5.54 3.62 12.41
N ARG A 34 -6.37 4.16 13.31
CA ARG A 34 -6.18 5.43 14.06
C ARG A 34 -4.94 5.53 14.98
N SER A 35 -3.91 4.66 14.90
CA SER A 35 -2.92 4.58 16.00
C SER A 35 -1.44 4.35 15.67
N ARG A 36 -0.89 4.70 14.49
CA ARG A 36 0.58 4.65 14.31
C ARG A 36 1.27 5.81 13.60
N VAL A 37 0.54 6.75 13.02
CA VAL A 37 1.15 7.96 12.46
C VAL A 37 0.61 9.13 13.25
N GLY A 38 1.49 9.94 13.84
CA GLY A 38 1.14 11.27 14.33
C GLY A 38 0.61 12.08 13.15
N LEU A 39 -0.70 12.02 12.92
CA LEU A 39 -1.41 12.73 11.87
C LEU A 39 -1.60 14.21 12.20
N ASP A 40 -0.98 14.68 13.30
CA ASP A 40 -0.89 16.08 13.69
C ASP A 40 0.12 16.85 12.81
N ALA A 41 0.94 16.15 12.01
CA ALA A 41 1.82 16.78 11.05
C ALA A 41 1.01 17.39 9.89
N GLN A 42 1.22 18.69 9.69
CA GLN A 42 0.68 19.51 8.61
C GLN A 42 0.78 18.80 7.25
N PRO A 43 -0.17 19.03 6.33
CA PRO A 43 -0.07 18.49 4.97
C PRO A 43 1.28 18.93 4.36
N PRO A 44 1.99 18.01 3.69
CA PRO A 44 3.28 18.33 3.11
C PRO A 44 3.20 19.50 2.13
N LEU A 45 4.19 20.39 2.19
CA LEU A 45 4.16 21.71 1.56
C LEU A 45 4.54 21.65 0.07
N ASP A 46 5.21 20.57 -0.36
CA ASP A 46 5.71 20.41 -1.73
C ASP A 46 5.32 19.09 -2.42
N LYS A 47 5.41 19.07 -3.75
CA LYS A 47 5.00 17.93 -4.60
C LYS A 47 5.72 16.63 -4.22
N GLU A 48 6.99 16.70 -3.85
CA GLU A 48 7.79 15.52 -3.50
C GLU A 48 7.34 14.90 -2.18
N GLU A 49 7.11 15.73 -1.16
CA GLU A 49 6.60 15.24 0.11
C GLU A 49 5.16 14.68 -0.03
N LEU A 50 4.35 15.21 -0.95
CA LEU A 50 3.05 14.60 -1.28
C LEU A 50 3.20 13.21 -1.90
N VAL A 51 4.19 13.01 -2.77
CA VAL A 51 4.48 11.68 -3.33
C VAL A 51 4.91 10.74 -2.22
N GLU A 52 5.84 11.15 -1.36
CA GLU A 52 6.35 10.35 -0.25
C GLU A 52 5.25 10.01 0.77
N ALA A 53 4.40 10.97 1.11
CA ALA A 53 3.30 10.74 2.03
C ALA A 53 2.23 9.82 1.42
N VAL A 54 1.97 9.87 0.09
CA VAL A 54 1.12 8.87 -0.59
C VAL A 54 1.78 7.49 -0.58
N LEU A 55 3.09 7.39 -0.84
CA LEU A 55 3.87 6.15 -0.76
C LEU A 55 3.76 5.51 0.62
N LEU A 56 4.07 6.27 1.67
CA LEU A 56 4.01 5.83 3.06
C LEU A 56 2.58 5.41 3.45
N ALA A 57 1.58 6.20 3.06
CA ALA A 57 0.19 5.89 3.36
C ALA A 57 -0.33 4.63 2.62
N ARG A 58 0.33 4.23 1.53
CA ARG A 58 0.07 2.96 0.82
C ARG A 58 0.87 1.78 1.35
N GLY A 59 1.76 1.99 2.33
CA GLY A 59 2.60 0.94 2.93
C GLY A 59 4.11 1.15 2.78
N GLY A 60 4.59 2.28 2.24
CA GLY A 60 6.01 2.60 2.08
C GLY A 60 6.70 1.74 1.02
N GLU A 61 7.98 1.44 1.17
CA GLU A 61 8.71 0.48 0.30
C GLU A 61 8.05 -0.91 0.31
N ALA A 62 7.39 -1.28 1.42
CA ALA A 62 6.58 -2.50 1.50
C ALA A 62 5.24 -2.43 0.71
N ALA A 63 4.93 -1.30 0.07
CA ALA A 63 3.86 -1.20 -0.93
C ALA A 63 4.32 -1.67 -2.32
N HIS A 64 5.65 -1.74 -2.53
CA HIS A 64 6.29 -2.16 -3.78
C HIS A 64 6.91 -3.54 -3.71
N ALA A 65 7.06 -4.11 -2.52
CA ALA A 65 7.54 -5.46 -2.31
C ALA A 65 6.55 -6.30 -1.51
N CYS A 66 6.50 -7.59 -1.80
CA CYS A 66 5.72 -8.53 -1.00
C CYS A 66 6.41 -8.76 0.34
N ALA A 67 5.76 -8.42 1.45
CA ALA A 67 6.36 -8.66 2.78
C ALA A 67 6.43 -10.15 3.20
N ILE A 68 5.99 -11.08 2.34
CA ILE A 68 6.08 -12.52 2.59
C ILE A 68 7.34 -13.10 1.95
N CYS A 69 7.61 -12.83 0.67
CA CYS A 69 8.83 -13.28 -0.03
C CYS A 69 9.94 -12.23 -0.07
N VAL A 70 9.66 -10.98 0.30
CA VAL A 70 10.60 -9.84 0.30
C VAL A 70 11.09 -9.48 -1.11
N GLU A 71 10.33 -9.85 -2.15
CA GLU A 71 10.60 -9.49 -3.55
C GLU A 71 9.73 -8.33 -4.01
N ASP A 72 10.29 -7.49 -4.87
CA ASP A 72 9.58 -6.39 -5.52
C ASP A 72 8.49 -6.93 -6.46
N PHE A 73 7.40 -6.16 -6.60
CA PHE A 73 6.31 -6.49 -7.52
C PHE A 73 6.70 -6.12 -8.95
N GLU A 74 6.60 -7.09 -9.85
CA GLU A 74 6.91 -6.90 -11.26
C GLU A 74 5.65 -6.84 -12.14
N SER A 75 5.81 -6.24 -13.32
CA SER A 75 4.71 -6.15 -14.29
C SER A 75 4.35 -7.55 -14.80
N GLY A 76 3.16 -8.03 -14.42
CA GLY A 76 2.70 -9.38 -14.73
C GLY A 76 2.45 -10.24 -13.50
N ASP A 77 2.91 -9.80 -12.32
CA ASP A 77 2.57 -10.46 -11.06
C ASP A 77 1.06 -10.41 -10.80
N THR A 78 0.55 -11.43 -10.10
CA THR A 78 -0.83 -11.40 -9.60
C THR A 78 -0.82 -11.01 -8.13
N LEU A 79 -1.32 -9.81 -7.81
CA LEU A 79 -1.35 -9.33 -6.43
C LEU A 79 -2.73 -9.43 -5.81
N ARG A 80 -2.75 -9.67 -4.50
CA ARG A 80 -3.92 -9.56 -3.63
C ARG A 80 -3.77 -8.31 -2.76
N VAL A 81 -4.78 -7.45 -2.79
CA VAL A 81 -4.91 -6.32 -1.86
C VAL A 81 -5.90 -6.70 -0.75
N LEU A 82 -5.45 -6.66 0.49
CA LEU A 82 -6.30 -6.89 1.66
C LEU A 82 -7.12 -5.63 1.99
N ARG A 83 -8.18 -5.75 2.80
CA ARG A 83 -9.05 -4.62 3.16
C ARG A 83 -8.35 -3.50 3.94
N CYS A 84 -7.28 -3.83 4.64
CA CYS A 84 -6.39 -2.85 5.28
C CYS A 84 -5.50 -2.07 4.29
N GLY A 85 -5.52 -2.40 2.99
CA GLY A 85 -4.76 -1.73 1.93
C GLY A 85 -3.40 -2.35 1.59
N HIS A 86 -2.91 -3.31 2.37
CA HIS A 86 -1.64 -4.00 2.10
C HIS A 86 -1.73 -4.96 0.92
N ARG A 87 -0.64 -5.07 0.17
CA ARG A 87 -0.52 -5.86 -1.06
C ARG A 87 0.47 -7.01 -0.87
N PHE A 88 0.17 -8.15 -1.48
CA PHE A 88 1.03 -9.34 -1.47
C PHE A 88 0.86 -10.08 -2.80
N HIS A 89 1.84 -10.88 -3.24
CA HIS A 89 1.58 -11.84 -4.31
C HIS A 89 0.46 -12.79 -3.90
N LEU A 90 -0.42 -13.11 -4.84
CA LEU A 90 -1.57 -13.99 -4.61
C LEU A 90 -1.13 -15.34 -4.04
N GLU A 91 -0.11 -15.96 -4.63
CA GLU A 91 0.44 -17.23 -4.15
C GLU A 91 1.03 -17.12 -2.74
N CYS A 92 1.74 -16.03 -2.45
CA CYS A 92 2.38 -15.84 -1.15
C CYS A 92 1.34 -15.68 -0.05
N VAL A 93 0.31 -14.86 -0.27
CA VAL A 93 -0.74 -14.65 0.73
C VAL A 93 -1.64 -15.87 0.85
N ASP A 94 -1.94 -16.58 -0.24
CA ASP A 94 -2.76 -17.78 -0.18
C ASP A 94 -2.02 -18.89 0.60
N ARG A 95 -0.72 -19.11 0.37
CA ARG A 95 0.08 -20.05 1.19
C ARG A 95 0.13 -19.64 2.67
N TRP A 96 0.27 -18.34 2.94
CA TRP A 96 0.28 -17.83 4.32
C TRP A 96 -1.06 -18.06 5.03
N LEU A 97 -2.18 -17.91 4.32
CA LEU A 97 -3.53 -18.09 4.87
C LEU A 97 -3.95 -19.56 4.99
N LEU A 98 -3.37 -20.44 4.19
CA LEU A 98 -3.56 -21.90 4.29
C LEU A 98 -2.88 -22.49 5.55
N ASP A 99 -1.90 -21.78 6.12
CA ASP A 99 -1.25 -22.15 7.37
C ASP A 99 -2.18 -21.86 8.56
N ALA A 100 -2.75 -22.92 9.14
CA ALA A 100 -3.95 -22.88 10.01
C ALA A 100 -3.82 -22.06 11.31
N GLU A 101 -2.59 -21.72 11.71
CA GLU A 101 -2.30 -20.94 12.91
C GLU A 101 -2.42 -19.41 12.67
N ARG A 102 -2.40 -18.95 11.42
CA ARG A 102 -2.38 -17.52 11.04
C ARG A 102 -3.74 -17.06 10.51
N GLN A 103 -4.77 -17.36 11.28
CA GLN A 103 -6.18 -17.15 10.97
C GLN A 103 -6.45 -15.70 10.57
N CYS A 104 -6.83 -15.47 9.31
CA CYS A 104 -7.55 -14.28 8.85
C CYS A 104 -6.99 -12.91 9.31
N LEU A 105 -5.68 -12.76 9.52
CA LEU A 105 -5.05 -11.48 9.88
C LEU A 105 -3.99 -11.06 8.85
N CYS A 106 -3.91 -9.75 8.59
CA CYS A 106 -2.90 -9.20 7.68
C CYS A 106 -1.48 -9.43 8.25
N PRO A 107 -0.53 -9.97 7.46
CA PRO A 107 0.85 -10.18 7.90
C PRO A 107 1.56 -8.90 8.38
N MET A 108 1.16 -7.75 7.83
CA MET A 108 1.80 -6.44 8.08
C MET A 108 1.22 -5.71 9.30
N CYS A 109 -0.11 -5.63 9.38
CA CYS A 109 -0.78 -4.81 10.39
C CYS A 109 -1.67 -5.60 11.36
N LYS A 110 -1.77 -6.92 11.18
CA LYS A 110 -2.63 -7.83 11.95
C LYS A 110 -4.12 -7.41 11.94
N ALA A 111 -4.54 -6.63 10.94
CA ALA A 111 -5.95 -6.31 10.75
C ALA A 111 -6.71 -7.53 10.19
N PRO A 112 -7.96 -7.76 10.60
CA PRO A 112 -8.73 -8.90 10.14
C PRO A 112 -9.04 -8.82 8.64
N LEU A 113 -8.93 -9.97 7.96
CA LEU A 113 -9.33 -10.14 6.56
C LEU A 113 -10.85 -10.20 6.43
N ALA A 114 -11.55 -10.76 7.43
CA ALA A 114 -13.01 -10.84 7.56
C ALA A 114 -13.58 -9.67 8.38
N SER A 115 -14.88 -9.38 8.20
CA SER A 115 -15.61 -8.24 8.77
C SER A 115 -16.80 -8.79 9.50
#